data_AF-A0A7C4FUZ7-F1
#
_entry.id   AF-A0A7C4FUZ7-F1
#
_cell.length_a   1.000
_cell.length_b   1.000
_cell.length_c   1.000
_cell.angle_alpha   90.00
_cell.angle_beta   90.00
_cell.angle_gamma   90.00
#
_symmetry.space_group_name_H-M   'P 1'
#
loop_
_entity.id
_entity.type
_entity.pdbx_description
1 polymer ?
#
loop_
_entity_poly.entity_id
_entity_poly.type
_entity_poly.pdbx_seq_one_letter_code
_entity_poly.pdbx_strand_id
1 'polypeptide(L)'
;MTTLRAYYEGEATLYRWSYIRSWLKPFVWWLLFTAVLLWVMLCINVIIKRQWTERERLSYPIIQLPLAIIDGKRQLIKNRSMWIGFAITGGMTLINGLNSIFPLIPYIPLKRLIDLQWYLTEKPWNAIGWTPITVHPHLIGLGFLMPLDLLFSSWFFYWVLKFQYILRSAVGGFRIFPSFPYANEQAFGAYIAIIIVALWTGRRHLIAVISNFIGRKGYEDDPTSGISYRTAFLGIVLGIVFLSIFSARGGMTIWIAIGFFVIYYLLSTAVTRMRAELGFPIHDAHYPLGPDHVTIISFGTRRLGSNNLAMLALYHWFNRTYASHPMPHQLEGFKMAEELDRGNNRFNRNIIVALTLASVLSVIATFWLILDSFYKHGSASGYYTWWGSGGFGRETFWWLESWLSFPSDANIPAVGFIGFGFINSLILMALRFRFLWFPFHPLGYAISSSWGIHVWSSFFISWVIKAIILRYGGLSTYRKAVPLFLGLILGEYLLGGILNWISILFNIPTYQFSVG
;
A
#
# COMPACT_ATOMS: atom_id res chain seq x y z
N MET A 1 -35.57 10.48 -18.74
CA MET A 1 -34.53 9.50 -18.33
C MET A 1 -34.31 9.64 -16.83
N THR A 2 -34.38 8.54 -16.07
CA THR A 2 -34.11 8.58 -14.62
C THR A 2 -32.62 8.83 -14.37
N THR A 3 -32.26 9.40 -13.21
CA THR A 3 -30.86 9.66 -12.81
C THR A 3 -29.97 8.43 -13.02
N LEU A 4 -30.42 7.25 -12.61
CA LEU A 4 -29.68 6.00 -12.75
C LEU A 4 -29.56 5.54 -14.20
N ARG A 5 -30.63 5.67 -14.99
CA ARG A 5 -30.58 5.28 -16.40
C ARG A 5 -29.56 6.12 -17.17
N ALA A 6 -29.54 7.44 -16.94
CA ALA A 6 -28.54 8.34 -17.51
C ALA A 6 -27.11 8.02 -17.06
N TYR A 7 -26.94 7.58 -15.81
CA TYR A 7 -25.63 7.17 -15.27
C TYR A 7 -25.11 5.86 -15.89
N TYR A 8 -25.99 4.89 -16.17
CA TYR A 8 -25.59 3.60 -16.74
C TYR A 8 -25.47 3.61 -18.26
N GLU A 9 -26.43 4.22 -18.96
CA GLU A 9 -26.48 4.24 -20.43
C GLU A 9 -25.60 5.34 -21.04
N GLY A 10 -25.38 6.45 -20.33
CA GLY A 10 -24.58 7.58 -20.84
C GLY A 10 -25.38 8.55 -21.71
N GLU A 11 -24.67 9.24 -22.61
CA GLU A 11 -25.23 10.23 -23.56
C GLU A 11 -26.05 11.36 -22.90
N ALA A 12 -25.73 11.65 -21.64
CA ALA A 12 -26.38 12.66 -20.82
C ALA A 12 -25.36 13.65 -20.26
N THR A 13 -25.88 14.76 -19.74
CA THR A 13 -25.08 15.76 -19.04
C THR A 13 -25.38 15.71 -17.55
N LEU A 14 -24.33 15.62 -16.72
CA LEU A 14 -24.44 15.68 -15.25
C LEU A 14 -25.05 17.01 -14.79
N TYR A 15 -24.85 18.09 -15.56
CA TYR A 15 -25.16 19.47 -15.18
C TYR A 15 -26.67 19.81 -15.15
N ARG A 16 -27.55 18.81 -15.12
CA ARG A 16 -28.97 19.00 -14.83
C ARG A 16 -29.19 18.99 -13.32
N TRP A 17 -29.91 19.99 -12.81
CA TRP A 17 -30.18 20.11 -11.37
C TRP A 17 -30.83 18.85 -10.76
N SER A 18 -31.71 18.17 -11.50
CA SER A 18 -32.34 16.91 -11.08
C SER A 18 -31.32 15.79 -10.80
N TYR A 19 -30.28 15.69 -11.62
CA TYR A 19 -29.22 14.69 -11.46
C TYR A 19 -28.29 15.07 -10.29
N ILE A 20 -27.83 16.31 -10.23
CA ILE A 20 -26.98 16.81 -9.14
C ILE A 20 -27.68 16.62 -7.78
N ARG A 21 -28.96 17.00 -7.69
CA ARG A 21 -29.76 16.85 -6.46
C ARG A 21 -29.87 15.40 -6.01
N SER A 22 -29.91 14.44 -6.95
CA SER A 22 -29.98 13.01 -6.64
C SER A 22 -28.68 12.48 -6.01
N TRP A 23 -27.54 13.01 -6.43
CA TRP A 23 -26.21 12.59 -5.94
C TRP A 23 -25.76 13.32 -4.67
N LEU A 24 -26.34 14.47 -4.36
CA LEU A 24 -25.90 15.31 -3.24
C LEU A 24 -25.88 14.56 -1.90
N LYS A 25 -26.93 13.79 -1.58
CA LYS A 25 -27.02 13.05 -0.32
C LYS A 25 -25.96 11.93 -0.23
N PRO A 26 -25.85 10.99 -1.20
CA PRO A 26 -24.78 10.00 -1.21
C PRO A 26 -23.38 10.65 -1.15
N PHE A 27 -23.18 11.70 -1.94
CA PHE A 27 -21.90 12.41 -2.01
C PHE A 27 -21.48 12.99 -0.67
N VAL A 28 -22.35 13.75 0.01
CA VAL A 28 -22.04 14.35 1.31
C VAL A 28 -21.69 13.30 2.36
N TRP A 29 -22.44 12.20 2.41
CA TRP A 29 -22.20 11.13 3.37
C TRP A 29 -20.89 10.38 3.11
N TRP A 30 -20.58 10.06 1.87
CA TRP A 30 -19.31 9.42 1.51
C TRP A 30 -18.10 10.36 1.59
N LEU A 31 -18.30 11.66 1.34
CA LEU A 31 -17.29 12.69 1.58
C LEU A 31 -16.96 12.78 3.07
N LEU A 32 -17.99 12.86 3.94
CA LEU A 32 -17.81 12.90 5.39
C LEU A 32 -17.16 11.61 5.90
N PHE A 33 -17.62 10.45 5.43
CA PHE A 33 -17.02 9.15 5.75
C PHE A 33 -15.53 9.14 5.40
N THR A 34 -15.18 9.51 4.18
CA THR A 34 -13.78 9.48 3.71
C THR A 34 -12.92 10.51 4.44
N ALA A 35 -13.44 11.71 4.69
CA ALA A 35 -12.73 12.73 5.46
C ALA A 35 -12.41 12.25 6.88
N VAL A 36 -13.38 11.64 7.57
CA VAL A 36 -13.16 11.05 8.91
C VAL A 36 -12.18 9.88 8.84
N LEU A 37 -12.32 8.99 7.84
CA LEU A 37 -11.42 7.85 7.63
C LEU A 37 -9.96 8.29 7.57
N LEU A 38 -9.68 9.33 6.75
CA LEU A 38 -8.34 9.89 6.54
C LEU A 38 -7.85 10.74 7.72
N TRP A 39 -8.78 11.41 8.42
CA TRP A 39 -8.46 12.18 9.62
C TRP A 39 -7.97 11.27 10.76
N VAL A 40 -8.61 10.12 10.99
CA VAL A 40 -8.15 9.14 11.99
C VAL A 40 -6.74 8.64 11.65
N MET A 41 -6.44 8.37 10.39
CA MET A 41 -5.07 8.00 9.95
C MET A 41 -4.05 9.09 10.32
N LEU A 42 -4.39 10.35 10.08
CA LEU A 42 -3.55 11.50 10.42
C LEU A 42 -3.33 11.58 11.93
N CYS A 43 -4.39 11.42 12.73
CA CYS A 43 -4.28 11.42 14.19
C CYS A 43 -3.39 10.28 14.71
N ILE A 44 -3.50 9.07 14.14
CA ILE A 44 -2.62 7.95 14.49
C ILE A 44 -1.17 8.30 14.14
N ASN A 45 -0.93 8.86 12.94
CA ASN A 45 0.40 9.28 12.50
C ASN A 45 1.03 10.32 13.44
N VAL A 46 0.25 11.31 13.92
CA VAL A 46 0.73 12.30 14.89
C VAL A 46 1.23 11.64 16.18
N ILE A 47 0.53 10.62 16.69
CA ILE A 47 0.92 9.91 17.92
C ILE A 47 2.17 9.05 17.71
N ILE A 48 2.26 8.30 16.61
CA ILE A 48 3.35 7.35 16.36
C ILE A 48 4.63 7.99 15.82
N LYS A 49 4.53 9.15 15.14
CA LYS A 49 5.64 9.84 14.47
C LYS A 49 6.86 9.94 15.38
N ARG A 50 6.67 10.43 16.61
CA ARG A 50 7.77 10.63 17.57
C ARG A 50 8.49 9.33 17.90
N GLN A 51 7.73 8.27 18.18
CA GLN A 51 8.30 6.97 18.51
C GLN A 51 9.10 6.39 17.33
N TRP A 52 8.58 6.49 16.11
CA TRP A 52 9.22 5.89 14.94
C TRP A 52 10.37 6.70 14.37
N THR A 53 10.27 8.03 14.40
CA THR A 53 11.29 8.90 13.84
C THR A 53 12.44 9.17 14.83
N GLU A 54 12.15 9.52 16.09
CA GLU A 54 13.20 9.93 17.04
C GLU A 54 13.84 8.73 17.74
N ARG A 55 13.01 7.78 18.21
CA ARG A 55 13.44 6.67 19.06
C ARG A 55 13.87 5.45 18.25
N GLU A 56 13.04 5.04 17.29
CA GLU A 56 13.32 3.85 16.46
C GLU A 56 14.12 4.19 15.20
N ARG A 57 14.18 5.46 14.79
CA ARG A 57 14.97 5.97 13.65
C ARG A 57 14.81 5.12 12.38
N LEU A 58 13.55 4.93 11.96
CA LEU A 58 13.24 4.23 10.72
C LEU A 58 13.94 4.91 9.51
N SER A 59 14.21 4.13 8.46
CA SER A 59 15.11 4.56 7.37
C SER A 59 14.50 5.54 6.38
N TYR A 60 13.17 5.51 6.19
CA TYR A 60 12.40 6.26 5.20
C TYR A 60 13.09 6.38 3.82
N PRO A 61 13.27 5.29 3.07
CA PRO A 61 14.02 5.33 1.80
C PRO A 61 13.38 6.22 0.72
N ILE A 62 12.05 6.28 0.64
CA ILE A 62 11.32 7.00 -0.43
C ILE A 62 11.56 8.51 -0.38
N ILE A 63 11.64 9.10 0.82
CA ILE A 63 11.78 10.55 0.98
C ILE A 63 13.19 11.05 0.66
N GLN A 64 14.18 10.16 0.53
CA GLN A 64 15.58 10.51 0.31
C GLN A 64 15.76 11.29 -1.00
N LEU A 65 15.07 10.90 -2.07
CA LEU A 65 15.14 11.60 -3.35
C LEU A 65 14.54 13.02 -3.27
N PRO A 66 13.27 13.22 -2.82
CA PRO A 66 12.72 14.55 -2.61
C PRO A 66 13.58 15.43 -1.71
N LEU A 67 14.08 14.91 -0.58
CA LEU A 67 14.93 15.66 0.35
C LEU A 67 16.24 16.10 -0.31
N ALA A 68 16.88 15.21 -1.07
CA ALA A 68 18.11 15.52 -1.78
C ALA A 68 17.92 16.54 -2.93
N ILE A 69 16.71 16.65 -3.48
CA ILE A 69 16.36 17.69 -4.47
C ILE A 69 16.12 19.05 -3.80
N ILE A 70 15.44 19.06 -2.65
CA ILE A 70 15.08 20.28 -1.91
C ILE A 70 16.27 20.86 -1.14
N ASP A 71 17.32 20.07 -0.89
CA ASP A 71 18.55 20.52 -0.21
C ASP A 71 19.10 21.82 -0.84
N GLY A 72 19.21 22.87 -0.02
CA GLY A 72 19.64 24.20 -0.44
C GLY A 72 21.04 24.22 -1.07
N LYS A 73 21.87 23.20 -0.81
CA LYS A 73 23.21 23.08 -1.41
C LYS A 73 23.20 22.51 -2.84
N ARG A 74 22.06 21.98 -3.32
CA ARG A 74 21.87 21.39 -4.66
C ARG A 74 22.94 20.36 -5.05
N GLN A 75 23.46 19.61 -4.07
CA GLN A 75 24.58 18.68 -4.29
C GLN A 75 24.20 17.54 -5.24
N LEU A 76 22.97 17.06 -5.16
CA LEU A 76 22.48 15.97 -6.02
C LEU A 76 22.49 16.38 -7.50
N ILE A 77 21.95 17.56 -7.82
CA ILE A 77 21.83 18.07 -9.20
C ILE A 77 23.21 18.32 -9.84
N LYS A 78 24.23 18.65 -9.03
CA LYS A 78 25.61 18.84 -9.50
C LYS A 78 26.38 17.53 -9.65
N ASN A 79 25.84 16.41 -9.17
CA ASN A 79 26.56 15.14 -9.14
C ASN A 79 26.49 14.42 -10.49
N ARG A 80 27.65 14.12 -11.10
CA ARG A 80 27.74 13.42 -12.39
C ARG A 80 27.19 11.99 -12.32
N SER A 81 27.43 11.27 -11.22
CA SER A 81 26.91 9.90 -11.05
C SER A 81 25.39 9.86 -11.04
N MET A 82 24.73 10.89 -10.50
CA MET A 82 23.28 11.01 -10.55
C MET A 82 22.78 11.11 -11.98
N TRP A 83 23.38 11.98 -12.80
CA TRP A 83 22.99 12.11 -14.21
C TRP A 83 23.29 10.87 -15.05
N ILE A 84 24.33 10.09 -14.71
CA ILE A 84 24.55 8.78 -15.34
C ILE A 84 23.37 7.84 -15.04
N GLY A 85 22.95 7.75 -13.77
CA GLY A 85 21.79 6.95 -13.39
C GLY A 85 20.51 7.42 -14.08
N PHE A 86 20.28 8.73 -14.10
CA PHE A 86 19.17 9.35 -14.81
C PHE A 86 19.18 9.02 -16.30
N ALA A 87 20.33 9.09 -16.96
CA ALA A 87 20.45 8.81 -18.38
C ALA A 87 20.18 7.33 -18.70
N ILE A 88 20.55 6.40 -17.81
CA ILE A 88 20.29 4.96 -17.98
C ILE A 88 18.78 4.70 -18.02
N THR A 89 18.05 5.07 -16.97
CA THR A 89 16.62 4.75 -16.86
C THR A 89 15.74 5.69 -17.68
N GLY A 90 16.10 6.96 -17.72
CA GLY A 90 15.46 7.95 -18.56
C GLY A 90 15.63 7.62 -20.04
N GLY A 91 16.85 7.30 -20.49
CA GLY A 91 17.09 6.90 -21.88
C GLY A 91 16.26 5.68 -22.28
N MET A 92 16.24 4.64 -21.42
CA MET A 92 15.41 3.46 -21.65
C MET A 92 13.90 3.77 -21.69
N THR A 93 13.41 4.59 -20.76
CA THR A 93 12.00 5.02 -20.71
C THR A 93 11.63 5.82 -21.95
N LEU A 94 12.52 6.71 -22.41
CA LEU A 94 12.32 7.51 -23.62
C LEU A 94 12.29 6.62 -24.86
N ILE A 95 13.21 5.67 -25.00
CA ILE A 95 13.24 4.72 -26.12
C ILE A 95 11.93 3.93 -26.17
N ASN A 96 11.47 3.40 -25.04
CA ASN A 96 10.20 2.67 -24.96
C ASN A 96 8.98 3.57 -25.22
N GLY A 97 9.01 4.81 -24.72
CA GLY A 97 8.01 5.84 -25.02
C GLY A 97 7.92 6.17 -26.50
N LEU A 98 9.07 6.32 -27.16
CA LEU A 98 9.16 6.57 -28.58
C LEU A 98 8.75 5.34 -29.41
N ASN A 99 9.13 4.12 -29.01
CA ASN A 99 8.65 2.87 -29.64
C ASN A 99 7.12 2.77 -29.64
N SER A 100 6.46 3.27 -28.57
CA SER A 100 5.00 3.28 -28.46
C SER A 100 4.32 4.15 -29.53
N ILE A 101 5.02 5.20 -29.99
CA ILE A 101 4.53 6.16 -30.99
C ILE A 101 5.06 5.79 -32.39
N PHE A 102 6.30 5.32 -32.47
CA PHE A 102 7.04 4.97 -33.67
C PHE A 102 7.56 3.52 -33.56
N PRO A 103 6.82 2.52 -34.07
CA PRO A 103 7.18 1.10 -33.96
C PRO A 103 8.53 0.70 -34.59
N LEU A 104 9.13 1.58 -35.40
CA LEU A 104 10.46 1.41 -35.99
C LEU A 104 11.59 1.41 -34.94
N ILE A 105 11.37 2.05 -33.78
CA ILE A 105 12.35 2.11 -32.69
C ILE A 105 12.28 0.79 -31.91
N PRO A 106 13.40 0.11 -31.61
CA PRO A 106 13.37 -1.16 -30.90
C PRO A 106 12.88 -0.99 -29.45
N TYR A 107 12.02 -1.90 -29.00
CA TYR A 107 11.54 -1.98 -27.63
C TYR A 107 12.59 -2.64 -26.72
N ILE A 108 12.82 -2.05 -25.54
CA ILE A 108 13.69 -2.61 -24.50
C ILE A 108 12.83 -3.33 -23.45
N PRO A 109 12.85 -4.67 -23.38
CA PRO A 109 12.01 -5.44 -22.47
C PRO A 109 12.56 -5.42 -21.04
N LEU A 110 12.14 -4.44 -20.25
CA LEU A 110 12.56 -4.29 -18.84
C LEU A 110 11.60 -4.98 -17.87
N LYS A 111 10.31 -5.06 -18.21
CA LYS A 111 9.26 -5.38 -17.25
C LYS A 111 8.98 -6.87 -17.07
N ARG A 112 9.07 -7.67 -18.13
CA ARG A 112 8.81 -9.12 -18.10
C ARG A 112 9.74 -9.79 -19.10
N LEU A 113 10.94 -10.13 -18.62
CA LEU A 113 11.95 -10.75 -19.48
C LEU A 113 11.51 -12.18 -19.82
N ILE A 114 11.22 -12.96 -18.78
CA ILE A 114 10.98 -14.40 -18.86
C ILE A 114 10.01 -14.77 -17.73
N ASP A 115 9.05 -15.67 -17.98
CA ASP A 115 8.28 -16.32 -16.92
C ASP A 115 8.77 -17.76 -16.71
N LEU A 116 9.22 -18.08 -15.50
CA LEU A 116 9.73 -19.41 -15.17
C LEU A 116 8.66 -20.50 -15.28
N GLN A 117 7.38 -20.13 -15.14
CA GLN A 117 6.27 -21.08 -15.28
C GLN A 117 6.27 -21.77 -16.65
N TRP A 118 6.70 -21.09 -17.71
CA TRP A 118 6.68 -21.64 -19.07
C TRP A 118 7.77 -22.69 -19.31
N TYR A 119 8.83 -22.69 -18.50
CA TYR A 119 9.94 -23.65 -18.61
C TYR A 119 9.78 -24.85 -17.68
N LEU A 120 8.99 -24.71 -16.61
CA LEU A 120 8.73 -25.75 -15.62
C LEU A 120 7.36 -26.38 -15.87
N THR A 121 7.27 -27.29 -16.86
CA THR A 121 5.99 -27.86 -17.30
C THR A 121 5.63 -29.18 -16.59
N GLU A 122 6.62 -29.91 -16.06
CA GLU A 122 6.42 -31.21 -15.41
C GLU A 122 6.09 -31.09 -13.91
N LYS A 123 5.34 -32.07 -13.39
CA LYS A 123 5.04 -32.15 -11.95
C LYS A 123 6.28 -32.63 -11.17
N PRO A 124 6.54 -32.12 -9.95
CA PRO A 124 5.75 -31.13 -9.22
C PRO A 124 6.10 -29.67 -9.54
N TRP A 125 7.11 -29.41 -10.37
CA TRP A 125 7.69 -28.09 -10.65
C TRP A 125 6.70 -27.12 -11.30
N ASN A 126 5.77 -27.60 -12.10
CA ASN A 126 4.72 -26.79 -12.72
C ASN A 126 3.79 -26.08 -11.73
N ALA A 127 3.78 -26.51 -10.47
CA ALA A 127 3.03 -25.84 -9.41
C ALA A 127 3.68 -24.54 -8.91
N ILE A 128 4.88 -24.18 -9.40
CA ILE A 128 5.53 -22.90 -9.08
C ILE A 128 4.63 -21.69 -9.42
N GLY A 129 3.73 -21.85 -10.41
CA GLY A 129 2.82 -20.80 -10.88
C GLY A 129 3.56 -19.57 -11.42
N TRP A 130 2.82 -18.49 -11.63
CA TRP A 130 3.33 -17.26 -12.25
C TRP A 130 4.55 -16.71 -11.49
N THR A 131 5.72 -16.72 -12.14
CA THR A 131 7.01 -16.38 -11.51
C THR A 131 7.88 -15.63 -12.52
N PRO A 132 7.53 -14.36 -12.81
CA PRO A 132 8.26 -13.57 -13.79
C PRO A 132 9.64 -13.17 -13.27
N ILE A 133 10.61 -13.11 -14.17
CA ILE A 133 11.89 -12.43 -13.99
C ILE A 133 11.75 -11.04 -14.59
N THR A 134 11.85 -10.03 -13.73
CA THR A 134 11.70 -8.62 -14.08
C THR A 134 12.94 -7.82 -13.65
N VAL A 135 13.34 -6.86 -14.47
CA VAL A 135 14.48 -5.98 -14.18
C VAL A 135 14.00 -4.54 -14.31
N HIS A 136 13.57 -3.98 -13.18
CA HIS A 136 13.14 -2.59 -13.06
C HIS A 136 14.27 -1.77 -12.45
N PRO A 137 15.02 -1.00 -13.26
CA PRO A 137 16.16 -0.22 -12.75
C PRO A 137 15.78 0.75 -11.63
N HIS A 138 14.59 1.36 -11.68
CA HIS A 138 14.11 2.24 -10.62
C HIS A 138 13.83 1.50 -9.30
N LEU A 139 13.34 0.25 -9.35
CA LEU A 139 13.17 -0.59 -8.15
C LEU A 139 14.51 -1.09 -7.62
N ILE A 140 15.49 -1.34 -8.50
CA ILE A 140 16.88 -1.61 -8.07
C ILE A 140 17.44 -0.39 -7.32
N GLY A 141 17.15 0.82 -7.84
CA GLY A 141 17.45 2.11 -7.23
C GLY A 141 16.87 2.26 -5.83
N LEU A 142 15.57 2.03 -5.68
CA LEU A 142 14.88 2.06 -4.38
C LEU A 142 15.43 0.98 -3.45
N GLY A 143 15.60 -0.24 -3.97
CA GLY A 143 16.21 -1.37 -3.27
C GLY A 143 17.56 -1.01 -2.68
N PHE A 144 18.37 -0.25 -3.40
CA PHE A 144 19.71 0.12 -2.94
C PHE A 144 19.69 0.97 -1.66
N LEU A 145 18.60 1.69 -1.40
CA LEU A 145 18.40 2.48 -0.19
C LEU A 145 17.86 1.66 1.00
N MET A 146 17.34 0.45 0.76
CA MET A 146 16.72 -0.41 1.76
C MET A 146 17.75 -1.15 2.64
N PRO A 147 17.44 -1.50 3.90
CA PRO A 147 18.28 -2.38 4.71
C PRO A 147 18.62 -3.72 3.99
N LEU A 148 19.85 -4.20 4.14
CA LEU A 148 20.38 -5.35 3.38
C LEU A 148 19.70 -6.67 3.76
N ASP A 149 19.47 -6.88 5.05
CA ASP A 149 18.73 -8.02 5.62
C ASP A 149 17.28 -8.07 5.12
N LEU A 150 16.69 -6.90 4.95
CA LEU A 150 15.33 -6.76 4.47
C LEU A 150 15.21 -7.06 2.96
N LEU A 151 16.17 -6.59 2.14
CA LEU A 151 16.27 -6.98 0.73
C LEU A 151 16.42 -8.49 0.59
N PHE A 152 17.32 -9.10 1.37
CA PHE A 152 17.54 -10.53 1.38
C PHE A 152 16.25 -11.30 1.67
N SER A 153 15.58 -10.92 2.76
CA SER A 153 14.35 -11.58 3.21
C SER A 153 13.22 -11.46 2.18
N SER A 154 13.13 -10.34 1.47
CA SER A 154 12.05 -10.10 0.50
C SER A 154 12.07 -11.11 -0.65
N TRP A 155 13.22 -11.30 -1.32
CA TRP A 155 13.31 -12.30 -2.39
C TRP A 155 13.39 -13.73 -1.84
N PHE A 156 14.02 -13.93 -0.67
CA PHE A 156 14.13 -15.27 -0.07
C PHE A 156 12.75 -15.84 0.30
N PHE A 157 11.93 -15.10 1.03
CA PHE A 157 10.60 -15.59 1.44
C PHE A 157 9.63 -15.74 0.26
N TYR A 158 9.79 -14.95 -0.81
CA TYR A 158 9.10 -15.20 -2.07
C TYR A 158 9.41 -16.61 -2.61
N TRP A 159 10.69 -16.97 -2.67
CA TRP A 159 11.08 -18.32 -3.09
C TRP A 159 10.62 -19.41 -2.13
N VAL A 160 10.66 -19.18 -0.81
CA VAL A 160 10.08 -20.10 0.19
C VAL A 160 8.60 -20.36 -0.11
N LEU A 161 7.83 -19.31 -0.41
CA LEU A 161 6.42 -19.45 -0.79
C LEU A 161 6.27 -20.26 -2.09
N LYS A 162 7.10 -20.02 -3.10
CA LYS A 162 7.14 -20.82 -4.34
C LYS A 162 7.43 -22.29 -4.07
N PHE A 163 8.37 -22.59 -3.19
CA PHE A 163 8.67 -23.96 -2.77
C PHE A 163 7.49 -24.60 -2.04
N GLN A 164 6.71 -23.87 -1.24
CA GLN A 164 5.50 -24.40 -0.61
C GLN A 164 4.43 -24.82 -1.64
N TYR A 165 4.27 -24.07 -2.74
CA TYR A 165 3.36 -24.48 -3.83
C TYR A 165 3.84 -25.77 -4.53
N ILE A 166 5.15 -25.90 -4.76
CA ILE A 166 5.74 -27.12 -5.32
C ILE A 166 5.55 -28.30 -4.34
N LEU A 167 5.78 -28.07 -3.05
CA LEU A 167 5.60 -29.08 -1.99
C LEU A 167 4.15 -29.60 -1.93
N ARG A 168 3.17 -28.71 -2.09
CA ARG A 168 1.76 -29.08 -2.19
C ARG A 168 1.48 -30.03 -3.35
N SER A 169 2.11 -29.80 -4.50
CA SER A 169 1.95 -30.63 -5.69
C SER A 169 2.61 -32.00 -5.51
N ALA A 170 3.79 -32.02 -4.88
CA ALA A 170 4.57 -33.21 -4.61
C ALA A 170 3.96 -34.13 -3.54
N VAL A 171 3.44 -33.56 -2.44
CA VAL A 171 2.97 -34.31 -1.28
C VAL A 171 1.44 -34.37 -1.27
N GLY A 172 0.88 -35.55 -1.53
CA GLY A 172 -0.57 -35.76 -1.62
C GLY A 172 -1.36 -35.33 -0.38
N GLY A 173 -0.76 -35.40 0.82
CA GLY A 173 -1.39 -34.99 2.08
C GLY A 173 -1.78 -33.51 2.15
N PHE A 174 -1.05 -32.62 1.47
CA PHE A 174 -1.40 -31.19 1.44
C PHE A 174 -2.59 -30.88 0.52
N ARG A 175 -3.09 -31.85 -0.27
CA ARG A 175 -4.27 -31.67 -1.12
C ARG A 175 -5.58 -31.57 -0.33
N ILE A 176 -5.59 -32.03 0.92
CA ILE A 176 -6.73 -31.91 1.87
C ILE A 176 -7.00 -30.42 2.18
N PHE A 177 -5.98 -29.56 2.02
CA PHE A 177 -6.07 -28.12 2.19
C PHE A 177 -6.21 -27.43 0.82
N PRO A 178 -7.43 -26.99 0.42
CA PRO A 178 -7.69 -26.51 -0.94
C PRO A 178 -6.87 -25.28 -1.33
N SER A 179 -6.50 -24.46 -0.35
CA SER A 179 -5.78 -23.20 -0.57
C SER A 179 -4.36 -23.20 0.01
N PHE A 180 -3.80 -24.37 0.37
CA PHE A 180 -2.43 -24.43 0.88
C PHE A 180 -1.45 -23.74 -0.09
N PRO A 181 -0.51 -22.91 0.41
CA PRO A 181 -0.15 -22.70 1.81
C PRO A 181 -0.95 -21.61 2.55
N TYR A 182 -2.08 -21.12 2.04
CA TYR A 182 -2.84 -20.00 2.64
C TYR A 182 -1.95 -18.76 2.82
N ALA A 183 -1.27 -18.38 1.73
CA ALA A 183 -0.23 -17.36 1.74
C ALA A 183 -0.75 -16.01 2.24
N ASN A 184 -1.98 -15.65 1.87
CA ASN A 184 -2.62 -14.39 2.27
C ASN A 184 -2.98 -14.42 3.76
N GLU A 185 -3.54 -15.52 4.24
CA GLU A 185 -3.85 -15.70 5.66
C GLU A 185 -2.59 -15.64 6.53
N GLN A 186 -1.52 -16.30 6.09
CA GLN A 186 -0.21 -16.22 6.76
C GLN A 186 0.33 -14.79 6.78
N ALA A 187 0.29 -14.10 5.65
CA ALA A 187 0.72 -12.70 5.55
C ALA A 187 -0.12 -11.79 6.44
N PHE A 188 -1.44 -11.96 6.48
CA PHE A 188 -2.32 -11.23 7.40
C PHE A 188 -1.90 -11.45 8.86
N GLY A 189 -1.70 -12.70 9.27
CA GLY A 189 -1.19 -13.03 10.60
C GLY A 189 0.16 -12.37 10.89
N ALA A 190 1.05 -12.34 9.90
CA ALA A 190 2.34 -11.68 9.99
C ALA A 190 2.22 -10.16 10.18
N TYR A 191 1.37 -9.48 9.42
CA TYR A 191 1.09 -8.05 9.59
C TYR A 191 0.58 -7.73 11.01
N ILE A 192 -0.36 -8.55 11.53
CA ILE A 192 -0.90 -8.39 12.88
C ILE A 192 0.19 -8.60 13.95
N ALA A 193 1.05 -9.61 13.80
CA ALA A 193 2.17 -9.83 14.72
C ALA A 193 3.12 -8.63 14.76
N ILE A 194 3.49 -8.11 13.58
CA ILE A 194 4.42 -6.98 13.45
C ILE A 194 3.85 -5.73 14.13
N ILE A 195 2.57 -5.41 13.91
CA ILE A 195 1.96 -4.23 14.53
C ILE A 195 1.78 -4.40 16.04
N ILE A 196 1.38 -5.59 16.51
CA ILE A 196 1.24 -5.84 17.96
C ILE A 196 2.59 -5.68 18.65
N VAL A 197 3.68 -6.20 18.07
CA VAL A 197 5.02 -6.03 18.64
C VAL A 197 5.47 -4.56 18.57
N ALA A 198 5.17 -3.85 17.48
CA ALA A 198 5.45 -2.41 17.36
C ALA A 198 4.70 -1.57 18.42
N LEU A 199 3.44 -1.90 18.70
CA LEU A 199 2.66 -1.27 19.77
C LEU A 199 3.22 -1.64 21.15
N TRP A 200 3.68 -2.89 21.33
CA TRP A 200 4.31 -3.35 22.56
C TRP A 200 5.65 -2.67 22.84
N THR A 201 6.51 -2.49 21.84
CA THR A 201 7.77 -1.75 21.97
C THR A 201 7.50 -0.27 22.28
N GLY A 202 6.47 0.31 21.66
CA GLY A 202 6.00 1.67 21.89
C GLY A 202 5.12 1.87 23.14
N ARG A 203 4.81 0.82 23.93
CA ARG A 203 3.76 0.88 24.97
C ARG A 203 3.96 1.98 26.00
N ARG A 204 5.20 2.29 26.38
CA ARG A 204 5.50 3.37 27.35
C ARG A 204 5.10 4.74 26.79
N HIS A 205 5.32 4.96 25.49
CA HIS A 205 4.88 6.17 24.79
C HIS A 205 3.36 6.25 24.72
N LEU A 206 2.69 5.15 24.32
CA LEU A 206 1.23 5.09 24.23
C LEU A 206 0.55 5.30 25.59
N ILE A 207 1.05 4.65 26.66
CA ILE A 207 0.55 4.85 28.03
C ILE A 207 0.74 6.31 28.47
N ALA A 208 1.84 6.95 28.09
CA ALA A 208 2.08 8.36 28.41
C ALA A 208 1.10 9.29 27.69
N VAL A 209 0.80 9.02 26.42
CA VAL A 209 -0.22 9.75 25.63
C VAL A 209 -1.61 9.61 26.26
N ILE A 210 -2.01 8.40 26.65
CA ILE A 210 -3.27 8.16 27.35
C ILE A 210 -3.30 8.85 28.72
N SER A 211 -2.18 8.84 29.44
CA SER A 211 -2.07 9.51 30.74
C SER A 211 -2.21 11.03 30.63
N ASN A 212 -1.63 11.64 29.58
CA ASN A 212 -1.81 13.06 29.27
C ASN A 212 -3.29 13.38 28.96
N PHE A 213 -3.99 12.51 28.23
CA PHE A 213 -5.43 12.65 27.98
C PHE A 213 -6.27 12.67 29.27
N ILE A 214 -5.97 11.79 30.23
CA ILE A 214 -6.68 11.71 31.53
C ILE A 214 -6.26 12.85 32.48
N GLY A 215 -5.37 13.76 32.06
CA GLY A 215 -4.95 14.91 32.86
C GLY A 215 -3.92 14.58 33.94
N ARG A 216 -3.28 13.39 33.90
CA ARG A 216 -2.17 13.07 34.80
C ARG A 216 -0.94 13.88 34.39
N LYS A 217 -0.47 14.75 35.30
CA LYS A 217 0.75 15.55 35.12
C LYS A 217 1.97 14.62 34.99
N GLY A 218 2.80 14.81 33.96
CA GLY A 218 4.06 14.06 33.80
C GLY A 218 4.53 13.81 32.36
N TYR A 219 3.71 14.08 31.34
CA TYR A 219 4.13 13.93 29.93
C TYR A 219 3.68 15.14 29.10
N GLU A 220 4.65 15.94 28.66
CA GLU A 220 4.42 17.09 27.78
C GLU A 220 4.13 16.64 26.35
N ASP A 221 3.20 17.33 25.70
CA ASP A 221 2.97 17.16 24.26
C ASP A 221 4.27 17.41 23.51
N ASP A 222 4.45 16.68 22.40
CA ASP A 222 5.55 17.00 21.49
C ASP A 222 5.32 18.42 20.95
N PRO A 223 6.22 19.38 21.24
CA PRO A 223 6.03 20.76 20.82
C PRO A 223 6.01 20.90 19.30
N THR A 224 6.43 19.87 18.57
CA THR A 224 6.53 19.83 17.12
C THR A 224 5.37 19.09 16.46
N SER A 225 4.41 18.52 17.21
CA SER A 225 3.40 17.61 16.67
C SER A 225 2.33 18.27 15.78
N GLY A 226 2.28 19.61 15.71
CA GLY A 226 1.29 20.39 14.96
C GLY A 226 -0.05 20.51 15.69
N ILE A 227 -0.56 19.40 16.24
CA ILE A 227 -1.75 19.32 17.10
C ILE A 227 -1.40 18.58 18.41
N SER A 228 -2.10 18.90 19.50
CA SER A 228 -1.90 18.22 20.79
C SER A 228 -2.25 16.74 20.71
N TYR A 229 -1.59 15.91 21.54
CA TYR A 229 -1.89 14.48 21.60
C TYR A 229 -3.31 14.21 22.09
N ARG A 230 -3.88 15.11 22.91
CA ARG A 230 -5.29 15.04 23.32
C ARG A 230 -6.24 15.16 22.13
N THR A 231 -6.02 16.13 21.24
CA THR A 231 -6.84 16.34 20.05
C THR A 231 -6.70 15.16 19.09
N ALA A 232 -5.48 14.64 18.90
CA ALA A 232 -5.26 13.45 18.09
C ALA A 232 -6.02 12.23 18.66
N PHE A 233 -5.93 11.99 19.97
CA PHE A 233 -6.64 10.88 20.61
C PHE A 233 -8.16 11.01 20.49
N LEU A 234 -8.71 12.21 20.75
CA LEU A 234 -10.14 12.48 20.54
C LEU A 234 -10.56 12.28 19.08
N GLY A 235 -9.72 12.69 18.12
CA GLY A 235 -9.94 12.46 16.70
C GLY A 235 -10.05 10.97 16.35
N ILE A 236 -9.23 10.12 16.96
CA ILE A 236 -9.31 8.66 16.80
C ILE A 236 -10.62 8.12 17.39
N VAL A 237 -10.93 8.46 18.65
CA VAL A 237 -12.13 7.92 19.33
C VAL A 237 -13.41 8.38 18.63
N LEU A 238 -13.57 9.69 18.41
CA LEU A 238 -14.76 10.23 17.75
C LEU A 238 -14.87 9.75 16.30
N GLY A 239 -13.74 9.60 15.60
CA GLY A 239 -13.71 9.07 14.25
C GLY A 239 -14.17 7.61 14.18
N ILE A 240 -13.65 6.73 15.05
CA ILE A 240 -14.08 5.32 15.11
C ILE A 240 -15.56 5.23 15.48
N VAL A 241 -16.03 6.03 16.44
CA VAL A 241 -17.45 6.08 16.83
C VAL A 241 -18.31 6.51 15.64
N PHE A 242 -17.94 7.58 14.94
CA PHE A 242 -18.67 8.06 13.76
C PHE A 242 -18.72 6.99 12.67
N LEU A 243 -17.57 6.40 12.32
CA LEU A 243 -17.48 5.37 11.29
C LEU A 243 -18.31 4.15 11.66
N SER A 244 -18.31 3.73 12.92
CA SER A 244 -19.11 2.59 13.41
C SER A 244 -20.61 2.89 13.38
N ILE A 245 -21.03 4.10 13.76
CA ILE A 245 -22.43 4.54 13.66
C ILE A 245 -22.86 4.61 12.19
N PHE A 246 -22.00 5.12 11.31
CA PHE A 246 -22.24 5.14 9.88
C PHE A 246 -22.48 3.71 9.33
N SER A 247 -21.63 2.76 9.70
CA SER A 247 -21.82 1.34 9.33
C SER A 247 -23.13 0.78 9.86
N ALA A 248 -23.46 1.09 11.12
CA ALA A 248 -24.67 0.60 11.75
C ALA A 248 -25.94 1.15 11.11
N ARG A 249 -25.93 2.42 10.67
CA ARG A 249 -27.01 3.01 9.88
C ARG A 249 -27.13 2.39 8.49
N GLY A 250 -26.05 1.83 7.96
CA GLY A 250 -26.05 1.01 6.74
C GLY A 250 -26.53 -0.44 6.95
N GLY A 251 -26.84 -0.85 8.18
CA GLY A 251 -27.33 -2.17 8.53
C GLY A 251 -26.28 -3.12 9.12
N MET A 252 -25.02 -2.70 9.23
CA MET A 252 -23.95 -3.51 9.82
C MET A 252 -24.14 -3.62 11.35
N THR A 253 -23.85 -4.77 11.93
CA THR A 253 -23.87 -4.93 13.39
C THR A 253 -22.74 -4.13 14.02
N ILE A 254 -23.03 -3.37 15.07
CA ILE A 254 -22.10 -2.38 15.64
C ILE A 254 -20.76 -2.98 16.09
N TRP A 255 -20.76 -4.17 16.68
CA TRP A 255 -19.52 -4.81 17.14
C TRP A 255 -18.64 -5.27 15.98
N ILE A 256 -19.24 -5.69 14.85
CA ILE A 256 -18.51 -6.05 13.62
C ILE A 256 -17.92 -4.77 13.03
N ALA A 257 -18.66 -3.67 13.01
CA ALA A 257 -18.16 -2.39 12.53
C ALA A 257 -16.96 -1.88 13.35
N ILE A 258 -17.05 -1.94 14.68
CA ILE A 258 -15.93 -1.58 15.57
C ILE A 258 -14.72 -2.49 15.30
N GLY A 259 -14.93 -3.81 15.27
CA GLY A 259 -13.86 -4.77 15.00
C GLY A 259 -13.21 -4.55 13.63
N PHE A 260 -14.01 -4.27 12.61
CA PHE A 260 -13.56 -3.94 11.26
C PHE A 260 -12.62 -2.74 11.25
N PHE A 261 -13.02 -1.60 11.84
CA PHE A 261 -12.17 -0.41 11.84
C PHE A 261 -10.94 -0.56 12.73
N VAL A 262 -11.02 -1.28 13.85
CA VAL A 262 -9.84 -1.58 14.67
C VAL A 262 -8.83 -2.38 13.87
N ILE A 263 -9.25 -3.46 13.21
CA ILE A 263 -8.36 -4.26 12.37
C ILE A 263 -7.85 -3.44 11.18
N TYR A 264 -8.71 -2.64 10.54
CA TYR A 264 -8.35 -1.76 9.44
C TYR A 264 -7.20 -0.82 9.83
N TYR A 265 -7.34 -0.08 10.93
CA TYR A 265 -6.31 0.87 11.35
C TYR A 265 -5.03 0.17 11.87
N LEU A 266 -5.14 -1.05 12.43
CA LEU A 266 -3.96 -1.86 12.73
C LEU A 266 -3.20 -2.24 11.46
N LEU A 267 -3.89 -2.70 10.42
CA LEU A 267 -3.29 -2.97 9.11
C LEU A 267 -2.72 -1.71 8.48
N SER A 268 -3.47 -0.61 8.46
CA SER A 268 -3.00 0.69 7.96
C SER A 268 -1.71 1.12 8.66
N THR A 269 -1.63 0.93 9.99
CA THR A 269 -0.42 1.24 10.76
C THR A 269 0.72 0.28 10.42
N ALA A 270 0.45 -1.01 10.21
CA ALA A 270 1.44 -1.98 9.78
C ALA A 270 2.02 -1.64 8.40
N VAL A 271 1.16 -1.25 7.44
CA VAL A 271 1.55 -0.79 6.10
C VAL A 271 2.36 0.50 6.18
N THR A 272 1.96 1.45 7.03
CA THR A 272 2.74 2.68 7.30
C THR A 272 4.13 2.37 7.83
N ARG A 273 4.25 1.48 8.83
CA ARG A 273 5.55 1.07 9.38
C ARG A 273 6.42 0.39 8.34
N MET A 274 5.82 -0.54 7.61
CA MET A 274 6.43 -1.26 6.52
C MET A 274 7.00 -0.29 5.49
N ARG A 275 6.25 0.73 5.09
CA ARG A 275 6.70 1.76 4.16
C ARG A 275 7.79 2.67 4.71
N ALA A 276 7.72 3.03 5.98
CA ALA A 276 8.78 3.79 6.64
C ALA A 276 10.10 3.00 6.74
N GLU A 277 10.06 1.66 6.84
CA GLU A 277 11.26 0.80 6.90
C GLU A 277 11.78 0.39 5.51
N LEU A 278 10.88 -0.10 4.64
CA LEU A 278 11.20 -0.65 3.31
C LEU A 278 11.29 0.42 2.22
N GLY A 279 10.45 1.44 2.26
CA GLY A 279 10.28 2.35 1.13
C GLY A 279 9.88 1.67 -0.19
N PHE A 280 9.26 0.48 -0.14
CA PHE A 280 8.89 -0.28 -1.32
C PHE A 280 7.53 0.17 -1.89
N PRO A 281 7.42 0.73 -3.10
CA PRO A 281 6.18 1.35 -3.56
C PRO A 281 4.99 0.37 -3.68
N ILE A 282 5.22 -0.94 -3.69
CA ILE A 282 4.18 -1.96 -3.90
C ILE A 282 3.91 -2.77 -2.62
N HIS A 283 3.54 -2.08 -1.54
CA HIS A 283 3.06 -2.71 -0.30
C HIS A 283 1.60 -3.15 -0.39
N ASP A 284 1.22 -3.76 -1.50
CA ASP A 284 -0.16 -4.09 -1.72
C ASP A 284 -0.54 -5.27 -0.82
N ALA A 285 -1.14 -5.00 0.34
CA ALA A 285 -1.98 -5.96 1.03
C ALA A 285 -3.24 -6.19 0.18
N HIS A 286 -3.02 -6.71 -1.03
CA HIS A 286 -4.03 -6.88 -2.06
C HIS A 286 -5.11 -7.80 -1.52
N TYR A 287 -6.36 -7.51 -1.87
CA TYR A 287 -7.44 -8.42 -1.57
C TYR A 287 -7.05 -9.84 -2.00
N PRO A 288 -7.16 -10.87 -1.13
CA PRO A 288 -7.94 -10.90 0.11
C PRO A 288 -7.11 -10.77 1.42
N LEU A 289 -6.55 -9.59 1.70
CA LEU A 289 -5.82 -9.29 2.95
C LEU A 289 -6.54 -8.29 3.87
N GLY A 290 -7.73 -7.83 3.51
CA GLY A 290 -8.47 -6.82 4.25
C GLY A 290 -9.29 -7.36 5.45
N PRO A 291 -9.79 -6.47 6.32
CA PRO A 291 -10.62 -6.84 7.47
C PRO A 291 -11.96 -7.50 7.07
N ASP A 292 -12.46 -7.18 5.87
CA ASP A 292 -13.63 -7.80 5.24
C ASP A 292 -13.41 -9.31 5.03
N HIS A 293 -12.29 -9.68 4.41
CA HIS A 293 -11.96 -11.09 4.18
C HIS A 293 -11.82 -11.86 5.48
N VAL A 294 -11.12 -11.31 6.47
CA VAL A 294 -10.89 -11.95 7.77
C VAL A 294 -12.20 -12.17 8.53
N THR A 295 -13.12 -11.21 8.46
CA THR A 295 -14.45 -11.35 9.03
C THR A 295 -15.21 -12.48 8.36
N ILE A 296 -15.16 -12.57 7.03
CA ILE A 296 -15.85 -13.61 6.25
C ILE A 296 -15.28 -15.00 6.54
N ILE A 297 -13.96 -15.20 6.54
CA ILE A 297 -13.38 -16.52 6.80
C ILE A 297 -13.56 -16.95 8.26
N SER A 298 -13.63 -16.02 9.21
CA SER A 298 -13.77 -16.33 10.65
C SER A 298 -15.20 -16.73 11.01
N PHE A 299 -16.21 -16.07 10.44
CA PHE A 299 -17.62 -16.28 10.81
C PHE A 299 -18.43 -17.06 9.76
N GLY A 300 -17.99 -17.04 8.49
CA GLY A 300 -18.78 -17.52 7.35
C GLY A 300 -19.82 -16.50 6.90
N THR A 301 -20.16 -16.49 5.60
CA THR A 301 -21.17 -15.56 5.08
C THR A 301 -22.57 -15.86 5.60
N ARG A 302 -22.86 -17.14 5.90
CA ARG A 302 -24.14 -17.59 6.44
C ARG A 302 -24.48 -16.96 7.79
N ARG A 303 -23.52 -16.88 8.72
CA ARG A 303 -23.74 -16.34 10.07
C ARG A 303 -23.70 -14.82 10.13
N LEU A 304 -22.93 -14.19 9.23
CA LEU A 304 -22.85 -12.73 9.16
C LEU A 304 -24.19 -12.10 8.73
N GLY A 305 -24.94 -12.76 7.86
CA GLY A 305 -26.22 -12.25 7.37
C GLY A 305 -26.06 -11.13 6.33
N SER A 306 -27.13 -10.90 5.56
CA SER A 306 -27.11 -10.05 4.36
C SER A 306 -26.71 -8.60 4.62
N ASN A 307 -27.18 -8.00 5.71
CA ASN A 307 -26.90 -6.59 6.03
C ASN A 307 -25.41 -6.33 6.30
N ASN A 308 -24.74 -7.25 7.01
CA ASN A 308 -23.30 -7.16 7.25
C ASN A 308 -22.52 -7.34 5.95
N LEU A 309 -22.89 -8.34 5.15
CA LEU A 309 -22.24 -8.60 3.86
C LEU A 309 -22.37 -7.42 2.89
N ALA A 310 -23.53 -6.76 2.84
CA ALA A 310 -23.75 -5.59 2.00
C ALA A 310 -22.82 -4.42 2.36
N MET A 311 -22.68 -4.12 3.65
CA MET A 311 -21.77 -3.06 4.11
C MET A 311 -20.29 -3.42 3.93
N LEU A 312 -19.91 -4.68 4.19
CA LEU A 312 -18.54 -5.16 3.94
C LEU A 312 -18.18 -5.06 2.45
N ALA A 313 -19.09 -5.41 1.55
CA ALA A 313 -18.91 -5.22 0.11
C ALA A 313 -18.67 -3.74 -0.22
N LEU A 314 -19.49 -2.82 0.32
CA LEU A 314 -19.30 -1.39 0.09
C LEU A 314 -17.98 -0.83 0.64
N TYR A 315 -17.30 -1.53 1.55
CA TYR A 315 -15.97 -1.14 2.03
C TYR A 315 -14.83 -1.63 1.15
N HIS A 316 -15.14 -2.36 0.08
CA HIS A 316 -14.14 -2.89 -0.82
C HIS A 316 -13.28 -1.80 -1.47
N TRP A 317 -13.85 -0.64 -1.84
CA TRP A 317 -13.12 0.41 -2.58
C TRP A 317 -11.85 0.93 -1.88
N PHE A 318 -11.81 0.89 -0.54
CA PHE A 318 -10.64 1.31 0.25
C PHE A 318 -9.87 0.15 0.92
N ASN A 319 -10.36 -1.10 0.81
CA ASN A 319 -9.69 -2.30 1.33
C ASN A 319 -9.19 -3.24 0.24
N ARG A 320 -9.47 -2.93 -1.04
CA ARG A 320 -9.05 -3.74 -2.19
C ARG A 320 -7.55 -3.81 -2.36
N THR A 321 -6.87 -2.67 -2.23
CA THR A 321 -5.43 -2.53 -2.43
C THR A 321 -4.88 -1.43 -1.54
N TYR A 322 -3.73 -1.68 -0.94
CA TYR A 322 -3.03 -0.73 -0.06
C TYR A 322 -1.84 -0.05 -0.76
N ALA A 323 -1.69 -0.21 -2.08
CA ALA A 323 -0.55 0.31 -2.84
C ALA A 323 -0.38 1.85 -2.71
N SER A 324 -1.48 2.60 -2.73
CA SER A 324 -1.50 4.07 -2.56
C SER A 324 -2.18 4.48 -1.25
N HIS A 325 -1.95 3.72 -0.17
CA HIS A 325 -2.59 4.00 1.11
C HIS A 325 -2.19 5.40 1.63
N PRO A 326 -3.13 6.28 2.06
CA PRO A 326 -2.82 7.67 2.43
C PRO A 326 -1.95 7.83 3.68
N MET A 327 -2.12 6.94 4.67
CA MET A 327 -1.42 7.04 5.96
C MET A 327 0.12 7.05 5.85
N PRO A 328 0.78 6.18 5.06
CA PRO A 328 2.21 6.29 4.79
C PRO A 328 2.65 7.66 4.24
N HIS A 329 1.90 8.21 3.27
CA HIS A 329 2.23 9.50 2.66
C HIS A 329 2.15 10.65 3.67
N GLN A 330 1.18 10.62 4.57
CA GLN A 330 1.07 11.58 5.67
C GLN A 330 2.31 11.50 6.60
N LEU A 331 2.74 10.28 6.97
CA LEU A 331 3.92 10.09 7.83
C LEU A 331 5.22 10.53 7.13
N GLU A 332 5.40 10.17 5.86
CA GLU A 332 6.51 10.63 5.02
C GLU A 332 6.56 12.17 4.96
N GLY A 333 5.40 12.82 4.80
CA GLY A 333 5.26 14.27 4.87
C GLY A 333 5.76 14.85 6.20
N PHE A 334 5.33 14.26 7.32
CA PHE A 334 5.82 14.67 8.65
C PHE A 334 7.33 14.46 8.84
N LYS A 335 7.88 13.37 8.30
CA LYS A 335 9.32 13.11 8.39
C LYS A 335 10.13 14.10 7.55
N MET A 336 9.67 14.42 6.34
CA MET A 336 10.32 15.44 5.51
C MET A 336 10.29 16.82 6.18
N ALA A 337 9.17 17.16 6.81
CA ALA A 337 9.02 18.42 7.54
C ALA A 337 10.03 18.59 8.68
N GLU A 338 10.26 17.51 9.41
CA GLU A 338 11.22 17.47 10.51
C GLU A 338 12.65 17.66 10.03
N GLU A 339 13.01 17.06 8.88
CA GLU A 339 14.35 17.18 8.31
C GLU A 339 14.63 18.59 7.75
N LEU A 340 13.62 19.25 7.19
CA LEU A 340 13.75 20.56 6.54
C LEU A 340 13.74 21.75 7.52
N ASP A 341 12.83 21.76 8.51
CA ASP A 341 12.62 22.92 9.40
C ASP A 341 12.66 22.55 10.90
N ARG A 342 13.38 21.46 11.24
CA ARG A 342 13.75 21.04 12.61
C ARG A 342 12.62 21.16 13.65
N GLY A 343 11.40 20.77 13.29
CA GLY A 343 10.31 20.65 14.27
C GLY A 343 9.57 21.94 14.60
N ASN A 344 9.53 22.93 13.71
CA ASN A 344 8.62 24.08 13.89
C ASN A 344 7.14 23.63 13.94
N ASN A 345 6.49 23.85 15.09
CA ASN A 345 5.08 23.49 15.29
C ASN A 345 4.14 24.09 14.25
N ARG A 346 4.38 25.36 13.87
CA ARG A 346 3.55 26.07 12.89
C ARG A 346 3.64 25.40 11.52
N PHE A 347 4.83 24.95 11.15
CA PHE A 347 5.05 24.26 9.88
C PHE A 347 4.34 22.91 9.86
N ASN A 348 4.47 22.10 10.92
CA ASN A 348 3.76 20.82 11.03
C ASN A 348 2.22 21.01 11.05
N ARG A 349 1.71 22.06 11.70
CA ARG A 349 0.28 22.41 11.63
C ARG A 349 -0.16 22.76 10.21
N ASN A 350 0.64 23.52 9.47
CA ASN A 350 0.34 23.85 8.08
C ASN A 350 0.33 22.59 7.19
N ILE A 351 1.20 21.62 7.45
CA ILE A 351 1.19 20.32 6.77
C ILE A 351 -0.09 19.54 7.09
N ILE A 352 -0.53 19.51 8.34
CA ILE A 352 -1.80 18.86 8.73
C ILE A 352 -2.96 19.48 7.97
N VAL A 353 -3.03 20.81 7.93
CA VAL A 353 -4.07 21.54 7.19
C VAL A 353 -3.99 21.24 5.70
N ALA A 354 -2.80 21.28 5.10
CA ALA A 354 -2.60 20.99 3.68
C ALA A 354 -3.00 19.55 3.33
N LEU A 355 -2.60 18.56 4.12
CA LEU A 355 -2.96 17.15 3.92
C LEU A 355 -4.48 16.93 4.06
N THR A 356 -5.11 17.61 5.01
CA THR A 356 -6.56 17.51 5.23
C THR A 356 -7.34 18.15 4.07
N LEU A 357 -6.94 19.36 3.64
CA LEU A 357 -7.55 20.03 2.50
C LEU A 357 -7.34 19.26 1.19
N ALA A 358 -6.12 18.77 0.95
CA ALA A 358 -5.82 17.94 -0.21
C ALA A 358 -6.68 16.68 -0.25
N SER A 359 -6.87 16.03 0.91
CA SER A 359 -7.75 14.87 1.05
C SER A 359 -9.19 15.19 0.67
N VAL A 360 -9.78 16.26 1.23
CA VAL A 360 -11.17 16.66 0.94
C VAL A 360 -11.34 17.06 -0.53
N LEU A 361 -10.43 17.87 -1.06
CA LEU A 361 -10.47 18.32 -2.46
C LEU A 361 -10.30 17.16 -3.43
N SER A 362 -9.45 16.18 -3.11
CA SER A 362 -9.26 14.99 -3.94
C SER A 362 -10.55 14.17 -4.05
N VAL A 363 -11.26 13.95 -2.94
CA VAL A 363 -12.54 13.23 -2.94
C VAL A 363 -13.56 13.98 -3.78
N ILE A 364 -13.69 15.30 -3.59
CA ILE A 364 -14.63 16.13 -4.36
C ILE A 364 -14.32 16.03 -5.87
N ALA A 365 -13.06 16.23 -6.26
CA ALA A 365 -12.64 16.18 -7.65
C ALA A 365 -12.85 14.80 -8.28
N THR A 366 -12.45 13.72 -7.59
CA THR A 366 -12.59 12.35 -8.10
C THR A 366 -14.05 11.97 -8.29
N PHE A 367 -14.92 12.22 -7.31
CA PHE A 367 -16.36 11.95 -7.44
C PHE A 367 -16.97 12.75 -8.58
N TRP A 368 -16.62 14.04 -8.70
CA TRP A 368 -17.16 14.91 -9.74
C TRP A 368 -16.75 14.45 -11.14
N LEU A 369 -15.46 14.18 -11.35
CA LEU A 369 -14.91 13.77 -12.64
C LEU A 369 -15.43 12.38 -13.06
N ILE A 370 -15.54 11.43 -12.12
CA ILE A 370 -16.09 10.11 -12.39
C ILE A 370 -17.57 10.22 -12.76
N LEU A 371 -18.37 11.01 -12.04
CA LEU A 371 -19.78 11.22 -12.38
C LEU A 371 -19.92 11.89 -13.75
N ASP A 372 -19.19 12.98 -14.03
CA ASP A 372 -19.24 13.65 -15.33
C ASP A 372 -18.89 12.69 -16.47
N SER A 373 -17.85 11.88 -16.28
CA SER A 373 -17.44 10.84 -17.23
C SER A 373 -18.55 9.80 -17.45
N PHE A 374 -19.15 9.28 -16.38
CA PHE A 374 -20.22 8.28 -16.46
C PHE A 374 -21.51 8.79 -17.09
N TYR A 375 -21.86 10.06 -16.89
CA TYR A 375 -23.00 10.65 -17.59
C TYR A 375 -22.74 10.82 -19.09
N LYS A 376 -21.49 11.12 -19.49
CA LYS A 376 -21.12 11.26 -20.90
C LYS A 376 -21.05 9.91 -21.61
N HIS A 377 -20.34 8.95 -21.03
CA HIS A 377 -19.98 7.70 -21.70
C HIS A 377 -20.79 6.47 -21.25
N GLY A 378 -21.52 6.57 -20.14
CA GLY A 378 -22.28 5.45 -19.57
C GLY A 378 -21.39 4.48 -18.79
N SER A 379 -21.66 4.29 -17.49
CA SER A 379 -20.85 3.38 -16.65
C SER A 379 -20.97 1.90 -17.05
N ALA A 380 -22.06 1.50 -17.69
CA ALA A 380 -22.29 0.14 -18.19
C ALA A 380 -22.02 0.00 -19.70
N SER A 381 -21.50 1.04 -20.36
CA SER A 381 -21.14 0.96 -21.77
C SER A 381 -19.81 0.22 -21.96
N GLY A 382 -19.50 -0.15 -23.20
CA GLY A 382 -18.20 -0.72 -23.57
C GLY A 382 -17.03 0.28 -23.55
N TYR A 383 -17.27 1.54 -23.18
CA TYR A 383 -16.24 2.58 -23.15
C TYR A 383 -15.18 2.33 -22.07
N TYR A 384 -15.59 1.84 -20.90
CA TYR A 384 -14.68 1.54 -19.81
C TYR A 384 -14.22 0.09 -19.86
N THR A 385 -12.91 -0.12 -19.73
CA THR A 385 -12.33 -1.46 -19.61
C THR A 385 -12.62 -2.06 -18.23
N TRP A 386 -12.42 -3.37 -18.10
CA TRP A 386 -12.47 -4.07 -16.80
C TRP A 386 -11.55 -3.43 -15.76
N TRP A 387 -10.37 -2.98 -16.19
CA TRP A 387 -9.36 -2.35 -15.34
C TRP A 387 -9.66 -0.88 -15.02
N GLY A 388 -10.79 -0.35 -15.50
CA GLY A 388 -11.26 1.00 -15.26
C GLY A 388 -12.49 1.05 -14.36
N SER A 389 -13.20 2.17 -14.44
CA SER A 389 -14.35 2.48 -13.58
C SER A 389 -15.57 1.57 -13.81
N GLY A 390 -15.65 0.87 -14.96
CA GLY A 390 -16.72 -0.09 -15.26
C GLY A 390 -16.58 -1.47 -14.60
N GLY A 391 -15.35 -1.92 -14.29
CA GLY A 391 -15.11 -3.25 -13.70
C GLY A 391 -15.06 -3.25 -12.17
N PHE A 392 -14.32 -2.32 -11.55
CA PHE A 392 -14.14 -2.31 -10.09
C PHE A 392 -15.41 -2.00 -9.29
N GLY A 393 -16.28 -1.15 -9.82
CA GLY A 393 -17.60 -0.91 -9.22
C GLY A 393 -18.46 -2.19 -9.26
N ARG A 394 -18.36 -2.96 -10.34
CA ARG A 394 -19.13 -4.20 -10.55
C ARG A 394 -18.60 -5.37 -9.71
N GLU A 395 -17.27 -5.47 -9.55
CA GLU A 395 -16.60 -6.47 -8.72
C GLU A 395 -17.19 -6.54 -7.30
N THR A 396 -17.45 -5.37 -6.71
CA THR A 396 -18.07 -5.25 -5.37
C THR A 396 -19.43 -5.95 -5.29
N PHE A 397 -20.30 -5.73 -6.28
CA PHE A 397 -21.64 -6.30 -6.29
C PHE A 397 -21.65 -7.78 -6.69
N TRP A 398 -20.70 -8.21 -7.53
CA TRP A 398 -20.52 -9.64 -7.86
C TRP A 398 -20.11 -10.47 -6.65
N TRP A 399 -19.25 -9.95 -5.79
CA TRP A 399 -18.91 -10.65 -4.54
C TRP A 399 -20.08 -10.70 -3.58
N LEU A 400 -20.82 -9.60 -3.45
CA LEU A 400 -22.03 -9.60 -2.64
C LEU A 400 -23.06 -10.62 -3.15
N GLU A 401 -23.32 -10.65 -4.45
CA GLU A 401 -24.19 -11.64 -5.09
C GLU A 401 -23.71 -13.07 -4.80
N SER A 402 -22.40 -13.33 -4.92
CA SER A 402 -21.80 -14.62 -4.61
C SER A 402 -22.00 -15.02 -3.14
N TRP A 403 -21.75 -14.11 -2.20
CA TRP A 403 -21.90 -14.38 -0.76
C TRP A 403 -23.35 -14.65 -0.36
N LEU A 404 -24.31 -14.00 -1.02
CA LEU A 404 -25.74 -14.18 -0.78
C LEU A 404 -26.29 -15.46 -1.44
N SER A 405 -25.84 -15.75 -2.65
CA SER A 405 -26.32 -16.89 -3.44
C SER A 405 -25.68 -18.21 -3.01
N PHE A 406 -24.42 -18.16 -2.56
CA PHE A 406 -23.66 -19.33 -2.11
C PHE A 406 -23.13 -19.13 -0.67
N PRO A 407 -24.01 -19.20 0.36
CA PRO A 407 -23.59 -18.99 1.73
C PRO A 407 -22.64 -20.08 2.24
N SER A 408 -21.47 -19.67 2.72
CA SER A 408 -20.42 -20.53 3.26
C SER A 408 -20.32 -20.45 4.78
N ASP A 409 -19.81 -21.52 5.38
CA ASP A 409 -19.43 -21.56 6.79
C ASP A 409 -18.01 -21.01 7.00
N ALA A 410 -17.61 -20.88 8.27
CA ALA A 410 -16.28 -20.42 8.64
C ALA A 410 -15.18 -21.35 8.08
N ASN A 411 -14.13 -20.75 7.52
CA ASN A 411 -12.97 -21.47 6.99
C ASN A 411 -11.94 -21.66 8.11
N ILE A 412 -12.14 -22.70 8.92
CA ILE A 412 -11.27 -23.03 10.07
C ILE A 412 -9.80 -23.23 9.67
N PRO A 413 -9.47 -23.93 8.57
CA PRO A 413 -8.08 -24.00 8.11
C PRO A 413 -7.47 -22.62 7.84
N ALA A 414 -8.17 -21.73 7.12
CA ALA A 414 -7.68 -20.39 6.82
C ALA A 414 -7.36 -19.60 8.11
N VAL A 415 -8.27 -19.64 9.10
CA VAL A 415 -8.06 -19.01 10.42
C VAL A 415 -6.85 -19.63 11.14
N GLY A 416 -6.67 -20.94 11.05
CA GLY A 416 -5.48 -21.63 11.56
C GLY A 416 -4.17 -21.13 10.93
N PHE A 417 -4.17 -20.87 9.62
CA PHE A 417 -3.02 -20.34 8.91
C PHE A 417 -2.75 -18.84 9.19
N ILE A 418 -3.77 -18.06 9.58
CA ILE A 418 -3.55 -16.74 10.20
C ILE A 418 -2.73 -16.89 11.48
N GLY A 419 -3.15 -17.81 12.37
CA GLY A 419 -2.42 -18.12 13.59
C GLY A 419 -0.98 -18.60 13.33
N PHE A 420 -0.80 -19.44 12.31
CA PHE A 420 0.52 -19.89 11.88
C PHE A 420 1.41 -18.72 11.42
N GLY A 421 0.92 -17.84 10.54
CA GLY A 421 1.70 -16.69 10.08
C GLY A 421 2.04 -15.71 11.21
N PHE A 422 1.11 -15.53 12.15
CA PHE A 422 1.30 -14.74 13.36
C PHE A 422 2.45 -15.29 14.22
N ILE A 423 2.40 -16.58 14.55
CA ILE A 423 3.41 -17.26 15.37
C ILE A 423 4.78 -17.26 14.69
N ASN A 424 4.84 -17.55 13.39
CA ASN A 424 6.11 -17.52 12.63
C ASN A 424 6.74 -16.14 12.66
N SER A 425 5.94 -15.09 12.50
CA SER A 425 6.43 -13.71 12.58
C SER A 425 6.95 -13.36 13.96
N LEU A 426 6.28 -13.80 15.03
CA LEU A 426 6.77 -13.62 16.39
C LEU A 426 8.10 -14.36 16.62
N ILE A 427 8.25 -15.58 16.10
CA ILE A 427 9.49 -16.35 16.18
C ILE A 427 10.62 -15.61 15.44
N LEU A 428 10.38 -15.15 14.21
CA LEU A 428 11.36 -14.37 13.43
C LEU A 428 11.78 -13.09 14.17
N MET A 429 10.82 -12.38 14.77
CA MET A 429 11.08 -11.20 15.59
C MET A 429 11.92 -11.55 16.82
N ALA A 430 11.56 -12.59 17.58
CA ALA A 430 12.27 -13.01 18.78
C ALA A 430 13.71 -13.45 18.46
N LEU A 431 13.91 -14.20 17.38
CA LEU A 431 15.24 -14.60 16.90
C LEU A 431 16.08 -13.39 16.53
N ARG A 432 15.51 -12.41 15.83
CA ARG A 432 16.22 -11.16 15.48
C ARG A 432 16.56 -10.31 16.70
N PHE A 433 15.69 -10.27 17.71
CA PHE A 433 16.00 -9.61 18.98
C PHE A 433 17.12 -10.31 19.75
N ARG A 434 17.23 -11.64 19.65
CA ARG A 434 18.24 -12.43 20.37
C ARG A 434 19.58 -12.52 19.66
N PHE A 435 19.56 -12.59 18.32
CA PHE A 435 20.70 -12.85 17.46
C PHE A 435 20.87 -11.74 16.43
N LEU A 436 21.86 -10.86 16.64
CA LEU A 436 22.14 -9.72 15.75
C LEU A 436 22.55 -10.13 14.32
N TRP A 437 23.04 -11.37 14.15
CA TRP A 437 23.46 -11.92 12.86
C TRP A 437 22.32 -12.61 12.10
N PHE A 438 21.11 -12.70 12.68
CA PHE A 438 20.00 -13.41 12.06
C PHE A 438 19.52 -12.64 10.81
N PRO A 439 19.59 -13.25 9.61
CA PRO A 439 19.41 -12.53 8.35
C PRO A 439 17.94 -12.33 7.97
N PHE A 440 17.01 -13.04 8.62
CA PHE A 440 15.60 -13.04 8.23
C PHE A 440 14.81 -11.96 8.95
N HIS A 441 14.25 -11.07 8.15
CA HIS A 441 13.40 -9.98 8.59
C HIS A 441 11.92 -10.40 8.50
N PRO A 442 11.13 -10.24 9.58
CA PRO A 442 9.70 -10.61 9.60
C PRO A 442 8.87 -9.87 8.53
N LEU A 443 9.20 -8.60 8.23
CA LEU A 443 8.54 -7.88 7.12
C LEU A 443 8.73 -8.57 5.76
N GLY A 444 9.88 -9.21 5.51
CA GLY A 444 10.11 -9.93 4.26
C GLY A 444 9.17 -11.13 4.11
N TYR A 445 8.84 -11.79 5.22
CA TYR A 445 7.83 -12.85 5.27
C TYR A 445 6.41 -12.29 5.09
N ALA A 446 6.08 -11.17 5.73
CA ALA A 446 4.75 -10.56 5.60
C ALA A 446 4.42 -10.12 4.15
N ILE A 447 5.42 -9.67 3.38
CA ILE A 447 5.21 -9.22 1.99
C ILE A 447 5.33 -10.34 0.95
N SER A 448 5.71 -11.56 1.34
CA SER A 448 6.04 -12.61 0.37
C SER A 448 4.85 -13.08 -0.46
N SER A 449 3.61 -12.84 0.00
CA SER A 449 2.39 -13.12 -0.75
C SER A 449 1.78 -11.89 -1.43
N SER A 450 2.34 -10.69 -1.22
CA SER A 450 1.84 -9.47 -1.84
C SER A 450 1.98 -9.55 -3.36
N TRP A 451 1.03 -8.97 -4.10
CA TRP A 451 1.17 -8.87 -5.55
C TRP A 451 2.49 -8.18 -5.95
N GLY A 452 2.97 -7.23 -5.15
CA GLY A 452 4.19 -6.46 -5.45
C GLY A 452 5.48 -7.26 -5.48
N ILE A 453 5.58 -8.41 -4.80
CA ILE A 453 6.86 -9.13 -4.70
C ILE A 453 7.24 -9.88 -5.99
N HIS A 454 6.40 -9.86 -7.02
CA HIS A 454 6.76 -10.42 -8.34
C HIS A 454 8.02 -9.76 -8.95
N VAL A 455 8.45 -8.61 -8.43
CA VAL A 455 9.73 -7.95 -8.75
C VAL A 455 10.93 -8.49 -7.97
N TRP A 456 10.82 -9.68 -7.40
CA TRP A 456 11.84 -10.35 -6.58
C TRP A 456 13.23 -10.33 -7.22
N SER A 457 13.34 -10.46 -8.54
CA SER A 457 14.61 -10.46 -9.27
C SER A 457 15.29 -9.10 -9.24
N SER A 458 14.53 -8.00 -9.29
CA SER A 458 15.08 -6.64 -9.11
C SER A 458 15.61 -6.44 -7.69
N PHE A 459 14.93 -6.98 -6.69
CA PHE A 459 15.40 -6.97 -5.31
C PHE A 459 16.63 -7.85 -5.09
N PHE A 460 16.68 -9.01 -5.73
CA PHE A 460 17.87 -9.87 -5.73
C PHE A 460 19.07 -9.16 -6.34
N ILE A 461 18.91 -8.52 -7.51
CA ILE A 461 19.99 -7.74 -8.15
C ILE A 461 20.46 -6.61 -7.24
N SER A 462 19.53 -5.85 -6.65
CA SER A 462 19.86 -4.78 -5.71
C SER A 462 20.60 -5.29 -4.48
N TRP A 463 20.17 -6.42 -3.92
CA TRP A 463 20.82 -7.09 -2.81
C TRP A 463 22.25 -7.51 -3.16
N VAL A 464 22.49 -8.16 -4.31
CA VAL A 464 23.83 -8.57 -4.76
C VAL A 464 24.74 -7.34 -4.90
N ILE A 465 24.29 -6.31 -5.61
CA ILE A 465 25.09 -5.08 -5.83
C ILE A 465 25.42 -4.41 -4.49
N LYS A 466 24.43 -4.25 -3.61
CA LYS A 466 24.62 -3.63 -2.30
C LYS A 466 25.52 -4.45 -1.39
N ALA A 467 25.37 -5.78 -1.37
CA ALA A 467 26.21 -6.68 -0.60
C ALA A 467 27.68 -6.60 -1.04
N ILE A 468 27.94 -6.60 -2.35
CA ILE A 468 29.29 -6.46 -2.91
C ILE A 468 29.89 -5.10 -2.51
N ILE A 469 29.16 -4.00 -2.72
CA ILE A 469 29.64 -2.65 -2.39
C ILE A 469 29.94 -2.52 -0.89
N LEU A 470 29.07 -3.03 -0.02
CA LEU A 470 29.28 -2.97 1.42
C LEU A 470 30.44 -3.88 1.87
N ARG A 471 30.57 -5.07 1.29
CA ARG A 471 31.61 -6.05 1.68
C ARG A 471 33.01 -5.63 1.24
N TYR A 472 33.16 -5.10 0.03
CA TYR A 472 34.47 -4.75 -0.54
C TYR A 472 34.79 -3.26 -0.46
N GLY A 473 33.79 -2.38 -0.56
CA GLY A 473 33.98 -0.93 -0.58
C GLY A 473 33.61 -0.21 0.73
N GLY A 474 32.92 -0.89 1.65
CA GLY A 474 32.46 -0.31 2.91
C GLY A 474 31.45 0.84 2.75
N LEU A 475 31.19 1.53 3.86
CA LEU A 475 30.17 2.58 3.93
C LEU A 475 30.50 3.83 3.09
N SER A 476 31.78 4.13 2.91
CA SER A 476 32.23 5.26 2.09
C SER A 476 31.85 5.07 0.61
N THR A 477 32.10 3.88 0.08
CA THR A 477 31.75 3.53 -1.32
C THR A 477 30.23 3.50 -1.50
N TYR A 478 29.49 2.95 -0.53
CA TYR A 478 28.04 3.01 -0.53
C TYR A 478 27.52 4.45 -0.67
N ARG A 479 28.00 5.38 0.17
CA ARG A 479 27.57 6.79 0.11
C ARG A 479 27.91 7.45 -1.22
N LYS A 480 29.05 7.12 -1.83
CA LYS A 480 29.43 7.61 -3.17
C LYS A 480 28.56 7.03 -4.29
N ALA A 481 28.04 5.81 -4.11
CA ALA A 481 27.17 5.15 -5.07
C ALA A 481 25.70 5.62 -4.98
N VAL A 482 25.22 6.06 -3.81
CA VAL A 482 23.82 6.52 -3.60
C VAL A 482 23.31 7.48 -4.68
N PRO A 483 24.05 8.55 -5.10
CA PRO A 483 23.58 9.46 -6.14
C PRO A 483 23.24 8.77 -7.47
N LEU A 484 23.98 7.72 -7.86
CA LEU A 484 23.69 6.94 -9.07
C LEU A 484 22.30 6.30 -9.00
N PHE A 485 22.00 5.63 -7.88
CA PHE A 485 20.72 4.96 -7.67
C PHE A 485 19.55 5.95 -7.52
N LEU A 486 19.79 7.11 -6.90
CA LEU A 486 18.82 8.21 -6.91
C LEU A 486 18.53 8.71 -8.33
N GLY A 487 19.56 8.76 -9.18
CA GLY A 487 19.44 9.03 -10.61
C GLY A 487 18.55 8.02 -11.34
N LEU A 488 18.74 6.71 -11.09
CA LEU A 488 17.92 5.65 -11.68
C LEU A 488 16.43 5.85 -11.35
N ILE A 489 16.12 6.20 -10.10
CA ILE A 489 14.76 6.50 -9.64
C ILE A 489 14.21 7.72 -10.38
N LEU A 490 14.96 8.83 -10.37
CA LEU A 490 14.53 10.09 -10.95
C LEU A 490 14.27 9.98 -12.46
N GLY A 491 15.13 9.29 -13.21
CA GLY A 491 15.00 9.14 -14.67
C GLY A 491 13.70 8.47 -15.09
N GLU A 492 13.33 7.38 -14.43
CA GLU A 492 12.09 6.66 -14.72
C GLU A 492 10.86 7.50 -14.35
N TYR A 493 10.78 7.99 -13.10
CA TYR A 493 9.59 8.70 -12.62
C TYR A 493 9.39 10.04 -13.34
N LEU A 494 10.46 10.76 -13.67
CA LEU A 494 10.34 12.04 -14.36
C LEU A 494 9.90 11.85 -15.81
N LEU A 495 10.60 11.02 -16.59
CA LEU A 495 10.25 10.82 -18.01
C LEU A 495 8.97 10.03 -18.18
N GLY A 496 8.75 9.00 -17.36
CA GLY A 496 7.49 8.28 -17.32
C GLY A 496 6.32 9.19 -16.95
N GLY A 497 6.52 10.10 -16.00
CA GLY A 497 5.53 11.13 -15.65
C GLY A 497 5.24 12.09 -16.80
N ILE A 498 6.27 12.55 -17.52
CA ILE A 498 6.11 13.40 -18.71
C ILE A 498 5.34 12.65 -19.81
N LEU A 499 5.67 11.38 -20.08
CA LEU A 499 4.96 10.55 -21.07
C LEU A 499 3.48 10.34 -20.71
N ASN A 500 3.15 10.21 -19.42
CA ASN A 500 1.76 10.16 -18.97
C ASN A 500 1.04 11.49 -19.22
N TRP A 501 1.67 12.63 -18.94
CA TRP A 501 1.10 13.95 -19.26
C TRP A 501 0.87 14.12 -20.76
N ILE A 502 1.83 13.71 -21.59
CA ILE A 502 1.68 13.71 -23.05
C ILE A 502 0.49 12.83 -23.47
N SER A 503 0.35 11.64 -22.88
CA SER A 503 -0.79 10.77 -23.16
C SER A 503 -2.13 11.43 -22.83
N ILE A 504 -2.22 12.09 -21.68
CA ILE A 504 -3.45 12.79 -21.25
C ILE A 504 -3.76 14.00 -22.15
N LEU A 505 -2.76 14.82 -22.47
CA LEU A 505 -2.95 16.06 -23.22
C LEU A 505 -3.24 15.82 -24.70
N PHE A 506 -2.59 14.83 -25.31
CA PHE A 506 -2.71 14.55 -26.75
C PHE A 506 -3.60 13.34 -27.05
N ASN A 507 -4.12 12.66 -26.02
CA ASN A 507 -4.94 11.46 -26.15
C ASN A 507 -4.27 10.36 -27.01
N ILE A 508 -2.96 10.18 -26.84
CA ILE A 508 -2.16 9.15 -27.52
C ILE A 508 -1.69 8.09 -26.52
N PRO A 509 -1.63 6.80 -26.91
CA PRO A 509 -1.06 5.78 -26.06
C PRO A 509 0.45 6.01 -25.94
N THR A 510 0.96 6.03 -24.71
CA THR A 510 2.40 6.13 -24.44
C THR A 510 2.87 4.98 -23.56
N TYR A 511 4.19 4.85 -23.42
CA TYR A 511 4.77 3.86 -22.52
C TYR A 511 4.36 4.13 -21.08
N GLN A 512 3.54 3.23 -20.55
CA GLN A 512 3.23 3.21 -19.12
C GLN A 512 4.46 2.69 -18.39
N PHE A 513 4.99 3.39 -17.40
CA PHE A 513 6.13 2.92 -16.57
C PHE A 513 5.69 2.12 -15.33
N SER A 514 4.38 1.99 -15.10
CA SER A 514 3.79 1.21 -14.00
C SER A 514 4.28 -0.24 -14.01
N VAL A 515 4.42 -0.83 -12.83
CA VAL A 515 4.90 -2.22 -12.64
C VAL A 515 3.81 -3.26 -13.00
N GLY A 516 2.57 -2.81 -13.27
CA GLY A 516 1.43 -3.64 -13.69
C GLY A 516 1.16 -3.60 -15.18
#